data_AF-A0A965ZTC3-F1
#
_entry.id   AF-A0A965ZTC3-F1
#
_cell.length_a   1.000
_cell.length_b   1.000
_cell.length_c   1.000
_cell.angle_alpha   90.00
_cell.angle_beta   90.00
_cell.angle_gamma   90.00
#
_symmetry.space_group_name_H-M   'P 1'
#
loop_
_entity.id
_entity.type
_entity.pdbx_description
1 polymer ?
#
loop_
_entity_poly.entity_id
_entity_poly.type
_entity_poly.pdbx_seq_one_letter_code
_entity_poly.pdbx_strand_id
1 'polypeptide(L)'
;MLEQIHAAGGEVFGITSEPQTLATEAEVEWDPGFPMVGDPHHEIRETCRDRGWVDVFFNENYGHLRERAWASHPKGYYQPAVLAVHKSGRVLYRWRCVPKYSNMSGAGGRPEAEYTWGKIQKALEGSEDAPLDKMPNMGSEPISWPRFLLILTAHGWFLRPKPFPLAREGDKSSVNPAKMMRRVYGFVALWLLLLIILPIGWFGFALLAWLAVLAPGLIEIHRQFQNEPDDN
;
A
#
# COMPACT_ATOMS: atom_id res chain seq x y z
N MET A 1 -5.61 -3.77 -22.04
CA MET A 1 -4.18 -4.05 -21.79
C MET A 1 -3.85 -5.53 -21.86
N LEU A 2 -4.52 -6.40 -21.08
CA LEU A 2 -4.28 -7.85 -21.09
C LEU A 2 -4.31 -8.49 -22.49
N GLU A 3 -5.31 -8.15 -23.31
CA GLU A 3 -5.39 -8.62 -24.70
C GLU A 3 -4.15 -8.26 -25.53
N GLN A 4 -3.56 -7.08 -25.32
CA GLN A 4 -2.35 -6.66 -26.03
C GLN A 4 -1.13 -7.46 -25.57
N ILE A 5 -1.03 -7.75 -24.27
CA ILE A 5 0.03 -8.59 -23.70
C ILE A 5 -0.07 -10.02 -24.27
N HIS A 6 -1.28 -10.59 -24.28
CA HIS A 6 -1.53 -11.92 -24.86
C HIS A 6 -1.26 -11.95 -26.36
N ALA A 7 -1.65 -10.91 -27.11
CA ALA A 7 -1.35 -10.80 -28.54
C ALA A 7 0.16 -10.73 -28.83
N ALA A 8 0.96 -10.19 -27.90
CA ALA A 8 2.42 -10.21 -27.96
C ALA A 8 3.04 -11.53 -27.48
N GLY A 9 2.23 -12.53 -27.10
CA GLY A 9 2.65 -13.83 -26.59
C GLY A 9 3.13 -13.82 -25.13
N GLY A 10 2.73 -12.79 -24.36
CA GLY A 10 3.00 -12.70 -22.93
C GLY A 10 1.86 -13.24 -22.07
N GLU A 11 2.15 -13.44 -20.79
CA GLU A 11 1.19 -13.87 -19.77
C GLU A 11 1.33 -12.95 -18.54
N VAL A 12 0.25 -12.77 -17.80
CA VAL A 12 0.23 -11.93 -16.58
C VAL A 12 -0.10 -12.79 -15.37
N PHE A 13 0.56 -12.51 -14.25
CA PHE A 13 0.31 -13.17 -12.97
C PHE A 13 0.24 -12.12 -11.86
N GLY A 14 -0.76 -12.23 -10.99
CA GLY A 14 -0.78 -11.54 -9.71
C GLY A 14 0.02 -12.35 -8.69
N ILE A 15 0.86 -11.70 -7.89
CA ILE A 15 1.61 -12.38 -6.81
C ILE A 15 1.32 -11.66 -5.50
N THR A 16 0.95 -12.41 -4.48
CA THR A 16 0.73 -11.90 -3.12
C THR A 16 1.59 -12.64 -2.12
N SER A 17 1.87 -12.00 -0.98
CA SER A 17 2.54 -12.62 0.18
C SER A 17 1.55 -13.33 1.11
N GLU A 18 0.29 -13.44 0.69
CA GLU A 18 -0.74 -14.21 1.38
C GLU A 18 -0.76 -15.67 0.89
N PRO A 19 -1.33 -16.60 1.67
CA PRO A 19 -1.56 -17.98 1.24
C PRO A 19 -2.38 -18.08 -0.05
N GLN A 20 -2.18 -19.17 -0.80
CA GLN A 20 -2.88 -19.42 -2.07
C GLN A 20 -4.41 -19.37 -1.93
N THR A 21 -4.97 -19.77 -0.79
CA THR A 21 -6.42 -19.68 -0.54
C THR A 21 -6.95 -18.25 -0.63
N LEU A 22 -6.19 -17.27 -0.12
CA LEU A 22 -6.55 -15.85 -0.20
C LEU A 22 -6.28 -15.27 -1.58
N ALA A 23 -5.21 -15.72 -2.25
CA ALA A 23 -4.94 -15.35 -3.64
C ALA A 23 -6.07 -15.80 -4.58
N THR A 24 -6.55 -17.03 -4.44
CA THR A 24 -7.68 -17.56 -5.21
C THR A 24 -8.99 -16.86 -4.88
N GLU A 25 -9.23 -16.49 -3.62
CA GLU A 25 -10.40 -15.67 -3.25
C GLU A 25 -10.35 -14.31 -3.94
N ALA A 26 -9.19 -13.64 -3.93
CA ALA A 26 -9.00 -12.35 -4.61
C ALA A 26 -9.15 -12.47 -6.14
N GLU A 27 -8.69 -13.58 -6.74
CA GLU A 27 -8.88 -13.86 -8.17
C GLU A 27 -10.36 -13.94 -8.53
N VAL A 28 -11.17 -14.64 -7.72
CA VAL A 28 -12.62 -14.76 -7.93
C VAL A 28 -13.35 -13.43 -7.69
N GLU A 29 -13.03 -12.74 -6.60
CA GLU A 29 -13.74 -11.53 -6.18
C GLU A 29 -13.40 -10.32 -7.07
N TRP A 30 -12.14 -10.18 -7.48
CA TRP A 30 -11.70 -9.04 -8.29
C TRP A 30 -11.82 -9.29 -9.79
N ASP A 31 -11.97 -10.56 -10.20
CA ASP A 31 -12.03 -11.01 -11.60
C ASP A 31 -11.02 -10.27 -12.50
N PRO A 32 -9.71 -10.34 -12.18
CA PRO A 32 -8.72 -9.52 -12.85
C PRO A 32 -8.44 -9.99 -14.29
N GLY A 33 -8.92 -11.18 -14.68
CA GLY A 33 -8.64 -11.80 -15.98
C GLY A 33 -7.26 -12.47 -16.08
N PHE A 34 -6.57 -12.71 -14.95
CA PHE A 34 -5.30 -13.41 -14.87
C PHE A 34 -5.13 -14.14 -13.53
N PRO A 35 -4.35 -15.22 -13.47
CA PRO A 35 -4.19 -16.02 -12.24
C PRO A 35 -3.47 -15.25 -11.13
N MET A 36 -3.86 -15.52 -9.89
CA MET A 36 -3.18 -15.04 -8.68
C MET A 36 -2.46 -16.17 -7.93
N VAL A 37 -1.21 -15.90 -7.56
CA VAL A 37 -0.32 -16.84 -6.87
C VAL A 37 -0.01 -16.33 -5.47
N GLY A 38 -0.27 -17.18 -4.48
CA GLY A 38 0.13 -16.94 -3.09
C GLY A 38 1.57 -17.38 -2.85
N ASP A 39 2.38 -16.48 -2.28
CA ASP A 39 3.78 -16.69 -1.93
C ASP A 39 4.03 -16.37 -0.44
N PRO A 40 3.38 -17.09 0.50
CA PRO A 40 3.42 -16.78 1.92
C PRO A 40 4.80 -17.00 2.57
N HIS A 41 5.65 -17.78 1.91
CA HIS A 41 7.00 -18.10 2.35
C HIS A 41 8.09 -17.36 1.56
N HIS A 42 7.70 -16.45 0.68
CA HIS A 42 8.58 -15.56 -0.08
C HIS A 42 9.55 -16.27 -1.04
N GLU A 43 9.21 -17.46 -1.52
CA GLU A 43 10.07 -18.26 -2.40
C GLU A 43 10.21 -17.61 -3.77
N ILE A 44 9.12 -17.03 -4.31
CA ILE A 44 9.16 -16.33 -5.60
C ILE A 44 9.95 -15.04 -5.44
N ARG A 45 9.71 -14.28 -4.37
CA ARG A 45 10.48 -13.07 -4.05
C ARG A 45 11.98 -13.36 -3.92
N GLU A 46 12.35 -14.37 -3.13
CA GLU A 46 13.74 -14.79 -2.94
C GLU A 46 14.38 -15.19 -4.28
N THR A 47 13.67 -15.96 -5.10
CA THR A 47 14.13 -16.32 -6.45
C THR A 47 14.34 -15.10 -7.36
N CYS A 48 13.42 -14.12 -7.34
CA CYS A 48 13.57 -12.88 -8.11
C CYS A 48 14.80 -12.07 -7.69
N ARG A 49 15.09 -12.00 -6.39
CA ARG A 49 16.28 -11.35 -5.85
C ARG A 49 17.54 -12.09 -6.28
N ASP A 50 17.58 -13.40 -6.10
CA ASP A 50 18.77 -14.22 -6.33
C ASP A 50 19.14 -14.28 -7.83
N ARG A 51 18.16 -14.13 -8.72
CA ARG A 51 18.36 -13.96 -10.17
C ARG A 51 18.75 -12.54 -10.58
N GLY A 52 18.80 -11.58 -9.67
CA GLY A 52 19.07 -10.17 -9.96
C GLY A 52 17.94 -9.48 -10.73
N TRP A 53 16.74 -10.06 -10.77
CA TRP A 53 15.61 -9.50 -11.50
C TRP A 53 15.03 -8.30 -10.75
N VAL A 54 14.51 -8.52 -9.55
CA VAL A 54 14.00 -7.46 -8.67
C VAL A 54 14.05 -7.94 -7.23
N ASP A 55 14.45 -7.06 -6.32
CA ASP A 55 14.45 -7.33 -4.88
C ASP A 55 13.30 -6.54 -4.25
N VAL A 56 12.14 -7.18 -4.09
CA VAL A 56 10.91 -6.51 -3.64
C VAL A 56 11.01 -6.19 -2.14
N PHE A 57 10.64 -4.98 -1.70
CA PHE A 57 10.59 -4.70 -0.26
C PHE A 57 9.43 -5.44 0.39
N PHE A 58 9.58 -5.83 1.65
CA PHE A 58 8.50 -6.41 2.45
C PHE A 58 8.58 -5.89 3.88
N ASN A 59 7.45 -5.93 4.57
CA ASN A 59 7.35 -5.49 5.95
C ASN A 59 6.85 -6.63 6.83
N GLU A 60 7.68 -7.04 7.78
CA GLU A 60 7.37 -8.06 8.78
C GLU A 60 6.28 -7.60 9.75
N ASN A 61 6.18 -6.29 10.00
CA ASN A 61 5.18 -5.73 10.90
C ASN A 61 3.91 -5.36 10.14
N TYR A 62 3.04 -6.34 9.92
CA TYR A 62 1.67 -6.12 9.42
C TYR A 62 0.67 -5.85 10.55
N GLY A 63 1.09 -5.28 11.68
CA GLY A 63 0.24 -5.05 12.85
C GLY A 63 -1.02 -4.22 12.57
N HIS A 64 -0.95 -3.34 11.56
CA HIS A 64 -2.07 -2.54 11.10
C HIS A 64 -3.18 -3.38 10.41
N LEU A 65 -2.91 -4.65 10.12
CA LEU A 65 -3.85 -5.63 9.58
C LEU A 65 -4.48 -6.52 10.66
N ARG A 66 -4.10 -6.39 11.95
CA ARG A 66 -4.52 -7.30 13.04
C ARG A 66 -6.02 -7.43 13.26
N GLU A 67 -6.80 -6.41 12.89
CA GLU A 67 -8.26 -6.50 12.94
C GLU A 67 -8.85 -7.45 11.89
N ARG A 68 -8.04 -7.94 10.95
CA ARG A 68 -8.40 -8.87 9.90
C ARG A 68 -7.96 -10.27 10.33
N ALA A 69 -8.82 -10.99 11.02
CA ALA A 69 -8.52 -12.34 11.50
C ALA A 69 -8.13 -13.32 10.38
N TRP A 70 -8.52 -13.00 9.15
CA TRP A 70 -8.22 -13.78 7.95
C TRP A 70 -6.92 -13.39 7.25
N ALA A 71 -6.39 -12.19 7.47
CA ALA A 71 -5.17 -11.74 6.79
C ALA A 71 -3.98 -12.51 7.35
N SER A 72 -3.13 -13.02 6.47
CA SER A 72 -2.03 -13.90 6.87
C SER A 72 -0.78 -13.62 6.04
N HIS A 73 0.27 -13.14 6.71
CA HIS A 73 1.58 -12.88 6.10
C HIS A 73 2.69 -13.51 6.95
N PRO A 74 2.95 -14.82 6.83
CA PRO A 74 3.86 -15.53 7.72
C PRO A 74 5.28 -14.95 7.78
N LYS A 75 5.79 -14.42 6.65
CA LYS A 75 7.08 -13.73 6.55
C LYS A 75 6.95 -12.21 6.34
N GLY A 76 5.78 -11.62 6.54
CA GLY A 76 5.52 -10.21 6.25
C GLY A 76 4.91 -9.98 4.86
N TYR A 77 4.43 -8.75 4.63
CA TYR A 77 3.69 -8.41 3.41
C TYR A 77 4.55 -7.68 2.38
N TYR A 78 4.27 -7.92 1.10
CA TYR A 78 4.97 -7.25 0.00
C TYR A 78 4.61 -5.79 -0.13
N GLN A 79 5.64 -4.98 -0.38
CA GLN A 79 5.45 -3.71 -1.06
C GLN A 79 5.18 -3.96 -2.55
N PRO A 80 4.40 -3.10 -3.22
CA PRO A 80 4.10 -3.30 -4.63
C PRO A 80 5.36 -3.35 -5.51
N ALA A 81 5.34 -4.18 -6.54
CA ALA A 81 6.38 -4.27 -7.56
C ALA A 81 5.78 -4.70 -8.90
N VAL A 82 6.51 -4.44 -9.98
CA VAL A 82 6.18 -4.93 -11.32
C VAL A 82 7.44 -5.50 -11.94
N LEU A 83 7.36 -6.71 -12.49
CA LEU A 83 8.45 -7.38 -13.16
C LEU A 83 7.91 -7.97 -14.47
N ALA A 84 8.59 -7.70 -15.57
CA ALA A 84 8.36 -8.36 -16.86
C ALA A 84 9.65 -9.03 -17.31
N VAL A 85 9.56 -10.32 -17.63
CA VAL A 85 10.71 -11.15 -18.00
C VAL A 85 10.39 -11.84 -19.32
N HIS A 86 11.32 -11.77 -20.27
CA HIS A 86 11.25 -12.52 -21.51
C HIS A 86 11.53 -14.01 -21.24
N LYS A 87 11.00 -14.92 -22.07
CA LYS A 87 11.23 -16.38 -21.92
C LYS A 87 12.70 -16.81 -21.84
N SER A 88 13.64 -16.00 -22.31
CA SER A 88 15.09 -16.23 -22.20
C SER A 88 15.66 -15.92 -20.80
N GLY A 89 14.87 -15.39 -19.88
CA GLY A 89 15.30 -14.91 -18.57
C GLY A 89 15.76 -13.45 -18.53
N ARG A 90 15.71 -12.74 -19.67
CA ARG A 90 16.05 -11.31 -19.78
C ARG A 90 14.94 -10.45 -19.19
N VAL A 91 15.30 -9.46 -18.39
CA VAL A 91 14.37 -8.49 -17.79
C VAL A 91 13.95 -7.46 -18.83
N LEU A 92 12.65 -7.35 -19.09
CA LEU A 92 12.06 -6.36 -20.00
C LEU A 92 11.60 -5.10 -19.27
N TYR A 93 11.18 -5.24 -18.02
CA TYR A 93 10.83 -4.14 -17.16
C TYR A 93 10.92 -4.56 -15.70
N ARG A 94 11.35 -3.65 -14.83
CA ARG A 94 11.34 -3.88 -13.39
C ARG A 94 11.16 -2.57 -12.65
N TRP A 95 10.24 -2.60 -11.69
CA TRP A 95 9.98 -1.55 -10.74
C TRP A 95 9.69 -2.17 -9.38
N ARG A 96 10.11 -1.50 -8.31
CA ARG A 96 9.74 -1.85 -6.94
C ARG A 96 9.38 -0.58 -6.19
N CYS A 97 8.35 -0.64 -5.36
CA CYS A 97 8.04 0.43 -4.45
C CYS A 97 9.08 0.47 -3.33
N VAL A 98 9.82 1.58 -3.23
CA VAL A 98 10.59 1.91 -2.03
C VAL A 98 9.63 2.59 -1.06
N PRO A 99 9.26 1.98 0.08
CA PRO A 99 8.27 2.56 0.96
C PRO A 99 8.84 3.79 1.67
N LYS A 100 8.16 4.94 1.53
CA LYS A 100 8.57 6.24 2.05
C LYS A 100 7.35 7.01 2.55
N TYR A 101 7.52 7.99 3.43
CA TYR A 101 6.39 8.84 3.86
C TYR A 101 5.71 9.56 2.69
N SER A 102 6.46 9.91 1.65
CA SER A 102 5.93 10.54 0.43
C SER A 102 4.99 9.64 -0.38
N ASN A 103 5.03 8.31 -0.19
CA ASN A 103 4.13 7.35 -0.83
C ASN A 103 3.31 6.52 0.18
N MET A 104 3.03 7.10 1.35
CA MET A 104 2.31 6.43 2.45
C MET A 104 2.95 5.09 2.84
N SER A 105 4.28 5.05 2.90
CA SER A 105 5.03 3.87 3.31
C SER A 105 4.73 2.65 2.42
N GLY A 106 4.60 2.91 1.12
CA GLY A 106 4.34 1.97 0.04
C GLY A 106 2.87 1.60 -0.20
N ALA A 107 1.95 2.18 0.58
CA ALA A 107 0.51 2.04 0.32
C ALA A 107 0.04 2.86 -0.91
N GLY A 108 0.82 3.86 -1.34
CA GLY A 108 0.44 4.83 -2.37
C GLY A 108 1.00 4.55 -3.75
N GLY A 109 0.10 4.58 -4.74
CA GLY A 109 0.45 4.63 -6.16
C GLY A 109 1.08 3.35 -6.72
N ARG A 110 0.92 3.19 -8.03
CA ARG A 110 1.58 2.17 -8.84
C ARG A 110 1.95 2.81 -10.18
N PRO A 111 2.96 2.30 -10.90
CA PRO A 111 3.20 2.70 -12.28
C PRO A 111 1.91 2.60 -13.10
N GLU A 112 1.70 3.59 -13.97
CA GLU A 112 0.60 3.59 -14.91
C GLU A 112 0.78 2.44 -15.92
N ALA A 113 -0.31 1.76 -16.25
CA ALA A 113 -0.26 0.51 -17.02
C ALA A 113 0.20 0.72 -18.47
N GLU A 114 -0.24 1.79 -19.15
CA GLU A 114 0.20 2.14 -20.50
C GLU A 114 1.67 2.53 -20.54
N TYR A 115 2.14 3.30 -19.56
CA TYR A 115 3.55 3.63 -19.38
C TYR A 115 4.39 2.36 -19.22
N THR A 116 3.99 1.47 -18.32
CA THR A 116 4.70 0.21 -18.08
C THR A 116 4.72 -0.66 -19.34
N TRP A 117 3.58 -0.80 -20.02
CA TRP A 117 3.51 -1.56 -21.25
C TRP A 117 4.40 -0.98 -22.36
N GLY A 118 4.40 0.34 -22.55
CA GLY A 118 5.27 1.00 -23.52
C GLY A 118 6.77 0.79 -23.24
N LYS A 119 7.17 0.72 -21.96
CA LYS A 119 8.55 0.36 -21.57
C LYS A 119 8.88 -1.08 -21.92
N ILE A 120 7.97 -2.02 -21.66
CA ILE A 120 8.14 -3.43 -22.02
C ILE A 120 8.29 -3.58 -23.53
N GLN A 121 7.42 -2.94 -24.32
CA GLN A 121 7.47 -2.98 -25.78
C GLN A 121 8.81 -2.46 -26.31
N LYS A 122 9.28 -1.32 -25.81
CA LYS A 122 10.60 -0.79 -26.19
C LYS A 122 11.74 -1.73 -25.81
N ALA A 123 11.66 -2.40 -24.67
CA ALA A 123 12.70 -3.33 -24.22
C ALA A 123 12.71 -4.64 -25.03
N LEU A 124 11.61 -5.02 -25.69
CA LEU A 124 11.57 -6.17 -26.59
C LEU A 124 12.48 -5.98 -27.81
N GLU A 125 12.72 -4.75 -28.25
CA GLU A 125 13.60 -4.42 -29.38
C GLU A 125 15.10 -4.53 -29.05
N GLY A 126 15.46 -4.57 -27.76
CA GLY A 126 16.84 -4.62 -27.28
C GLY A 126 17.32 -6.03 -26.89
N SER A 127 18.62 -6.13 -26.57
CA SER A 127 19.28 -7.37 -26.08
C SER A 127 19.62 -7.36 -24.60
N GLU A 128 19.60 -6.19 -23.96
CA GLU A 128 20.03 -6.01 -22.57
C GLU A 128 18.86 -6.10 -21.58
N ASP A 129 19.18 -6.37 -20.32
CA ASP A 129 18.24 -6.26 -19.21
C ASP A 129 17.83 -4.80 -18.99
N ALA A 130 16.53 -4.57 -18.77
CA ALA A 130 16.04 -3.25 -18.42
C ALA A 130 16.59 -2.80 -17.04
N PRO A 131 17.03 -1.54 -16.91
CA PRO A 131 17.42 -1.00 -15.62
C PRO A 131 16.22 -0.92 -14.67
N LEU A 132 16.48 -0.81 -13.37
CA LEU A 132 15.44 -0.54 -12.38
C LEU A 132 14.81 0.83 -12.64
N ASP A 133 13.50 0.85 -12.85
CA ASP A 133 12.75 2.09 -13.02
C ASP A 133 12.60 2.79 -11.65
N LYS A 134 13.28 3.92 -11.48
CA LYS A 134 13.23 4.72 -10.24
C LYS A 134 12.23 5.86 -10.30
N MET A 135 11.76 6.21 -11.50
CA MET A 135 10.89 7.37 -11.73
C MET A 135 9.80 7.03 -12.76
N PRO A 136 8.95 6.03 -12.46
CA PRO A 136 7.85 5.69 -13.36
C PRO A 136 6.81 6.82 -13.41
N ASN A 137 6.06 6.88 -14.50
CA ASN A 137 4.81 7.63 -14.50
C ASN A 137 3.82 6.90 -13.58
N MET A 138 3.31 7.57 -12.56
CA MET A 138 2.44 6.95 -11.55
C MET A 138 0.97 7.11 -11.97
N GLY A 139 0.18 6.05 -11.81
CA GLY A 139 -1.26 6.07 -12.13
C GLY A 139 -2.12 6.87 -11.13
N SER A 140 -1.54 7.31 -10.02
CA SER A 140 -2.22 8.15 -9.03
C SER A 140 -1.22 8.95 -8.21
N GLU A 141 -1.58 10.18 -7.84
CA GLU A 141 -0.81 10.95 -6.87
C GLU A 141 -0.94 10.37 -5.46
N PRO A 142 0.18 10.19 -4.72
CA PRO A 142 0.10 9.81 -3.33
C PRO A 142 -0.43 10.97 -2.48
N ILE A 143 -1.13 10.66 -1.39
CA ILE A 143 -1.42 11.67 -0.37
C ILE A 143 -0.24 11.79 0.60
N SER A 144 -0.03 12.99 1.12
CA SER A 144 1.04 13.23 2.09
C SER A 144 0.83 12.44 3.38
N TRP A 145 1.93 12.06 4.03
CA TRP A 145 1.89 11.30 5.29
C TRP A 145 1.03 11.95 6.39
N PRO A 146 1.11 13.28 6.66
CA PRO A 146 0.22 13.91 7.65
C PRO A 146 -1.25 13.78 7.28
N ARG A 147 -1.60 13.91 5.99
CA ARG A 147 -2.97 13.75 5.51
C ARG A 147 -3.44 12.31 5.66
N PHE A 148 -2.58 11.33 5.39
CA PHE A 148 -2.86 9.92 5.62
C PHE A 148 -3.13 9.63 7.10
N LEU A 149 -2.25 10.07 8.02
CA LEU A 149 -2.46 9.92 9.46
C LEU A 149 -3.74 10.58 9.96
N LEU A 150 -4.07 11.77 9.45
CA LEU A 150 -5.30 12.48 9.77
C LEU A 150 -6.54 11.68 9.37
N ILE A 151 -6.52 11.07 8.17
CA ILE A 151 -7.60 10.21 7.68
C ILE A 151 -7.75 8.97 8.57
N LEU A 152 -6.66 8.30 8.94
CA LEU A 152 -6.70 7.15 9.85
C LEU A 152 -7.22 7.52 11.24
N THR A 153 -6.80 8.68 11.74
CA THR A 153 -7.25 9.24 13.03
C THR A 153 -8.76 9.52 13.01
N ALA A 154 -9.26 10.13 11.93
CA ALA A 154 -10.69 10.39 11.75
C ALA A 154 -11.52 9.09 11.60
N HIS A 155 -10.94 8.05 11.01
CA HIS A 155 -11.57 6.74 10.92
C HIS A 155 -11.75 6.11 12.31
N GLY A 156 -10.73 6.21 13.15
CA GLY A 156 -10.75 5.77 14.55
C GLY A 156 -11.33 6.79 15.55
N TRP A 157 -12.19 7.69 15.08
CA TRP A 157 -12.91 8.67 15.91
C TRP A 157 -12.01 9.57 16.77
N PHE A 158 -10.80 9.87 16.29
CA PHE A 158 -9.82 10.71 16.98
C PHE A 158 -9.33 10.16 18.32
N LEU A 159 -9.59 8.89 18.63
CA LEU A 159 -9.11 8.23 19.85
C LEU A 159 -7.91 7.32 19.56
N ARG A 160 -8.00 6.50 18.50
CA ARG A 160 -6.91 5.63 18.06
C ARG A 160 -6.96 5.52 16.55
N PRO A 161 -5.90 5.86 15.80
CA PRO A 161 -5.90 5.76 14.35
C PRO A 161 -6.25 4.34 13.89
N LYS A 162 -7.12 4.25 12.89
CA LYS A 162 -7.63 2.96 12.40
C LYS A 162 -7.39 2.81 10.89
N PRO A 163 -6.63 1.80 10.45
CA PRO A 163 -6.51 1.42 9.04
C PRO A 163 -7.87 1.12 8.40
N PHE A 164 -8.01 1.37 7.10
CA PHE A 164 -9.24 1.02 6.40
C PHE A 164 -9.36 -0.51 6.28
N PRO A 165 -10.57 -1.08 6.48
CA PRO A 165 -10.79 -2.49 6.21
C PRO A 165 -10.68 -2.76 4.72
N LEU A 166 -10.10 -3.90 4.34
CA LEU A 166 -10.38 -4.51 3.03
C LEU A 166 -11.73 -5.20 3.17
N ALA A 167 -12.63 -4.98 2.21
CA ALA A 167 -13.99 -5.48 2.31
C ALA A 167 -14.03 -7.00 2.05
N ARG A 168 -14.72 -7.74 2.92
CA ARG A 168 -15.25 -9.08 2.65
C ARG A 168 -16.77 -9.10 2.70
N GLU A 169 -17.34 -10.20 2.22
CA GLU A 169 -18.76 -10.48 2.37
C GLU A 169 -19.17 -10.39 3.86
N GLY A 170 -20.14 -9.51 4.15
CA GLY A 170 -20.60 -9.22 5.51
C GLY A 170 -19.87 -8.07 6.23
N ASP A 171 -18.78 -7.53 5.67
CA ASP A 171 -18.11 -6.36 6.25
C ASP A 171 -18.92 -5.07 6.04
N LYS A 172 -18.87 -4.18 7.05
CA LYS A 172 -19.39 -2.82 6.89
C LYS A 172 -18.57 -2.12 5.82
N SER A 173 -19.24 -1.52 4.82
CA SER A 173 -18.64 -0.85 3.66
C SER A 173 -17.32 -0.14 4.00
N SER A 174 -16.27 -0.42 3.23
CA SER A 174 -14.98 0.26 3.36
C SER A 174 -15.19 1.77 3.45
N VAL A 175 -14.58 2.37 4.48
CA VAL A 175 -14.90 3.73 4.86
C VAL A 175 -14.34 4.69 3.81
N ASN A 176 -15.23 5.43 3.13
CA ASN A 176 -14.84 6.37 2.07
C ASN A 176 -14.00 7.54 2.64
N PRO A 177 -12.79 7.83 2.08
CA PRO A 177 -11.94 8.94 2.53
C PRO A 177 -12.63 10.32 2.57
N ALA A 178 -13.56 10.61 1.66
CA ALA A 178 -14.34 11.84 1.67
C ALA A 178 -15.31 11.92 2.88
N LYS A 179 -15.80 10.76 3.38
CA LYS A 179 -16.53 10.71 4.66
C LYS A 179 -15.63 11.04 5.84
N MET A 180 -14.33 10.70 5.79
CA MET A 180 -13.38 10.98 6.86
C MET A 180 -13.08 12.47 6.98
N MET A 181 -12.92 13.18 5.87
CA MET A 181 -12.71 14.63 5.91
C MET A 181 -13.87 15.39 6.54
N ARG A 182 -15.11 14.92 6.36
CA ARG A 182 -16.28 15.50 7.07
C ARG A 182 -16.15 15.37 8.59
N ARG A 183 -15.66 14.23 9.08
CA ARG A 183 -15.39 14.04 10.51
C ARG A 183 -14.29 14.98 11.00
N VAL A 184 -13.25 15.19 10.20
CA VAL A 184 -12.18 16.16 10.52
C VAL A 184 -12.77 17.55 10.71
N TYR A 185 -13.58 18.04 9.77
CA TYR A 185 -14.18 19.37 9.90
C TYR A 185 -15.06 19.50 11.14
N GLY A 186 -15.89 18.49 11.43
CA GLY A 186 -16.71 18.47 12.65
C GLY A 186 -15.88 18.46 13.93
N PHE A 187 -14.78 17.70 13.95
CA PHE A 187 -13.87 17.63 15.10
C PHE A 187 -13.14 18.96 15.34
N VAL A 188 -12.65 19.60 14.28
CA VAL A 188 -12.03 20.94 14.39
C VAL A 188 -13.05 21.96 14.88
N ALA A 189 -14.27 21.95 14.35
CA ALA A 189 -15.33 22.86 14.79
C ALA A 189 -15.66 22.68 16.28
N LEU A 190 -15.69 21.43 16.77
CA LEU A 190 -15.89 21.13 18.19
C LEU A 190 -14.76 21.70 19.05
N TRP A 191 -13.49 21.53 18.67
CA TRP A 191 -12.37 22.11 19.42
C TRP A 191 -12.39 23.64 19.42
N LEU A 192 -12.75 24.27 18.30
CA LEU A 192 -12.92 25.72 18.23
C LEU A 192 -14.05 26.20 19.17
N LEU A 193 -15.15 25.46 19.23
CA LEU A 193 -16.24 25.75 20.16
C LEU A 193 -15.79 25.61 21.63
N LEU A 194 -15.05 24.54 21.96
CA LEU A 194 -14.50 24.34 23.31
C LEU A 194 -13.52 25.45 23.70
N LEU A 195 -12.72 25.95 22.75
CA LEU A 195 -11.82 27.08 22.99
C LEU A 195 -12.57 28.37 23.35
N ILE A 196 -13.75 28.59 22.75
CA ILE A 196 -14.59 29.77 23.01
C ILE A 196 -15.31 29.65 24.36
N ILE A 197 -15.77 28.45 24.71
CA ILE A 197 -16.64 28.23 25.88
C ILE A 197 -15.83 27.99 27.17
N LEU A 198 -14.70 27.29 27.09
CA LEU A 198 -13.93 26.90 28.28
C LEU A 198 -12.87 27.93 28.64
N PRO A 199 -12.60 28.14 29.95
CA PRO A 199 -11.40 28.86 30.36
C PRO A 199 -10.14 28.19 29.80
N ILE A 200 -9.14 28.99 29.42
CA ILE A 200 -7.95 28.51 28.70
C ILE A 200 -7.21 27.36 29.38
N GLY A 201 -7.19 27.33 30.73
CA GLY A 201 -6.59 26.24 31.50
C GLY A 201 -7.32 24.90 31.33
N TRP A 202 -8.66 24.93 31.32
CA TRP A 202 -9.48 23.73 31.11
C TRP A 202 -9.41 23.25 29.66
N PHE A 203 -9.39 24.17 28.69
CA PHE A 203 -9.14 23.83 27.30
C PHE A 203 -7.77 23.15 27.12
N GLY A 204 -6.71 23.73 27.71
CA GLY A 204 -5.36 23.18 27.67
C GLY A 204 -5.29 21.78 28.29
N PHE A 205 -5.93 21.58 29.45
CA PHE A 205 -6.00 20.26 30.08
C PHE A 205 -6.71 19.23 29.19
N ALA A 206 -7.86 19.58 28.61
CA ALA A 206 -8.60 18.70 27.70
C ALA A 206 -7.76 18.34 26.46
N LEU A 207 -7.06 19.32 25.87
CA LEU A 207 -6.19 19.10 24.72
C LEU A 207 -5.03 18.16 25.06
N LEU A 208 -4.36 18.37 26.20
CA LEU A 208 -3.28 17.49 26.66
C LEU A 208 -3.78 16.07 26.96
N ALA A 209 -4.94 15.93 27.59
CA ALA A 209 -5.55 14.62 27.84
C ALA A 209 -5.88 13.90 26.52
N TRP A 210 -6.43 14.60 25.53
CA TRP A 210 -6.69 14.04 24.21
C TRP A 210 -5.40 13.60 23.50
N LEU A 211 -4.34 14.43 23.53
CA LEU A 211 -3.04 14.08 22.96
C LEU A 211 -2.43 12.84 23.65
N ALA A 212 -2.55 12.73 24.97
CA ALA A 212 -2.08 11.57 25.72
C ALA A 212 -2.82 10.28 25.31
N VAL A 213 -4.11 10.36 24.97
CA VAL A 213 -4.89 9.22 24.45
C VAL A 213 -4.51 8.89 23.00
N LEU A 214 -4.31 9.90 22.14
CA LEU A 214 -4.06 9.70 20.71
C LEU A 214 -2.62 9.23 20.40
N ALA A 215 -1.63 9.78 21.13
CA ALA A 215 -0.21 9.60 20.82
C ALA A 215 0.24 8.12 20.74
N PRO A 216 -0.15 7.22 21.65
CA PRO A 216 0.21 5.80 21.56
C PRO A 216 -0.21 5.17 20.23
N GLY A 217 -1.41 5.50 19.73
CA GLY A 217 -1.92 4.98 18.46
C GLY A 217 -1.19 5.54 17.24
N LEU A 218 -0.78 6.81 17.27
CA LEU A 218 0.05 7.39 16.20
C LEU A 218 1.44 6.76 16.16
N ILE A 219 2.06 6.56 17.33
CA ILE A 219 3.37 5.87 17.45
C ILE A 219 3.26 4.43 16.93
N GLU A 220 2.17 3.74 17.27
CA GLU A 220 1.92 2.38 16.78
C GLU A 220 1.83 2.34 15.25
N ILE A 221 1.00 3.19 14.63
CA ILE A 221 0.91 3.26 13.16
C ILE A 221 2.28 3.57 12.54
N HIS A 222 3.00 4.54 13.09
CA HIS A 222 4.31 4.91 12.59
C HIS A 222 5.31 3.75 12.62
N ARG A 223 5.25 2.87 13.65
CA ARG A 223 6.09 1.67 13.76
C ARG A 223 5.62 0.51 12.89
N GLN A 224 4.34 0.47 12.52
CA GLN A 224 3.75 -0.60 11.71
C GLN A 224 3.95 -0.37 10.21
N PHE A 225 4.14 0.86 9.76
CA PHE A 225 4.40 1.16 8.36
C PHE A 225 5.91 1.25 8.10
N GLN A 226 6.41 0.42 7.19
CA GLN A 226 7.81 0.40 6.78
C GLN A 226 8.21 1.72 6.10
N ASN A 227 9.38 2.25 6.43
CA ASN A 227 9.96 3.37 5.71
C ASN A 227 11.45 3.12 5.52
N GLU A 228 11.88 3.18 4.27
CA GLU A 228 13.29 3.09 3.91
C GLU A 228 13.91 4.50 3.91
N PRO A 229 15.21 4.62 4.25
CA PRO A 229 15.94 5.86 4.07
C PRO A 229 15.96 6.26 2.59
N ASP A 230 16.20 7.54 2.33
CA ASP A 230 16.53 7.96 0.97
C ASP A 230 17.85 7.32 0.55
N ASP A 231 17.87 6.69 -0.63
CA ASP A 231 19.09 6.19 -1.25
C ASP A 231 20.08 7.39 -1.37
N ASN A 232 21.18 7.36 -0.61
CA ASN A 232 22.31 8.30 -0.76
C ASN A 232 23.04 8.06 -2.08
#